data_AF-A0AA40KUV0-F1
#
_entry.id   AF-A0AA40KUV0-F1
#
_cell.length_a   1.000
_cell.length_b   1.000
_cell.length_c   1.000
_cell.angle_alpha   90.00
_cell.angle_beta   90.00
_cell.angle_gamma   90.00
#
_symmetry.space_group_name_H-M   'P 1'
#
loop_
_entity.id
_entity.type
_entity.pdbx_description
1 polymer ?
#
loop_
_entity_poly.entity_id
_entity_poly.type
_entity_poly.pdbx_seq_one_letter_code
_entity_poly.pdbx_strand_id
1 'polypeptide(L)'
;MCLPSFDLIVRHLKRVIRNGNDIKSVFVASDNNYMIEELTKALARMKVPVFKQNSPASPHLDLAILGRANYFIGNCISSFSAFVAREREIKGYPTFFWGFPSERSSSSITHEEL
;
A
#
# COMPACT_ATOMS: atom_id res chain seq x y z
N MET A 1 -8.82 2.75 6.95
CA MET A 1 -8.34 3.99 6.28
C MET A 1 -7.34 4.76 7.14
N CYS A 2 -7.77 5.40 8.25
CA CYS A 2 -6.90 6.29 9.05
C CYS A 2 -5.71 5.57 9.69
N LEU A 3 -5.96 4.51 10.44
CA LEU A 3 -4.94 3.70 11.12
C LEU A 3 -5.23 2.22 10.84
N PRO A 4 -4.74 1.68 9.71
CA PRO A 4 -5.06 0.31 9.33
C PRO A 4 -4.42 -0.69 10.31
N SER A 5 -5.13 -1.77 10.62
CA SER A 5 -4.55 -2.88 11.38
C SER A 5 -3.52 -3.64 10.55
N PHE A 6 -2.58 -4.31 11.22
CA PHE A 6 -1.59 -5.15 10.54
C PHE A 6 -2.25 -6.22 9.64
N ASP A 7 -3.32 -6.86 10.12
CA ASP A 7 -4.05 -7.86 9.34
C ASP A 7 -4.64 -7.28 8.05
N LEU A 8 -5.15 -6.04 8.10
CA LEU A 8 -5.66 -5.35 6.91
C LEU A 8 -4.52 -5.07 5.92
N ILE A 9 -3.38 -4.55 6.41
CA ILE A 9 -2.18 -4.29 5.60
C ILE A 9 -1.73 -5.56 4.89
N VAL A 10 -1.54 -6.65 5.64
CA VAL A 10 -1.10 -7.95 5.11
C VAL A 10 -2.09 -8.51 4.09
N ARG A 11 -3.41 -8.42 4.37
CA ARG A 11 -4.45 -8.91 3.46
C ARG A 11 -4.44 -8.14 2.14
N HIS A 12 -4.36 -6.81 2.20
CA HIS A 12 -4.27 -5.96 1.02
C HIS A 12 -3.01 -6.26 0.22
N LEU A 13 -1.84 -6.34 0.86
CA LEU A 13 -0.57 -6.68 0.19
C LEU A 13 -0.66 -8.05 -0.49
N LYS A 14 -1.15 -9.09 0.20
CA LYS A 14 -1.33 -10.43 -0.39
C LYS A 14 -2.32 -10.45 -1.55
N ARG A 15 -3.36 -9.61 -1.53
CA ARG A 15 -4.31 -9.47 -2.63
C ARG A 15 -3.63 -8.83 -3.84
N VAL A 16 -2.89 -7.74 -3.63
CA VAL A 16 -2.13 -7.05 -4.69
C VAL A 16 -1.05 -7.95 -5.29
N ILE A 17 -0.27 -8.65 -4.47
CA ILE A 17 0.80 -9.52 -4.97
C ILE A 17 0.23 -10.71 -5.77
N ARG A 18 -0.92 -11.28 -5.37
CA ARG A 18 -1.55 -12.39 -6.11
C ARG A 18 -2.20 -11.96 -7.43
N ASN A 19 -2.79 -10.77 -7.46
CA ASN A 19 -3.52 -10.27 -8.62
C ASN A 19 -2.63 -9.45 -9.56
N GLY A 20 -1.48 -8.97 -9.07
CA GLY A 20 -0.53 -8.20 -9.84
C GLY A 20 0.36 -9.10 -10.67
N ASN A 21 0.72 -8.62 -11.86
CA ASN A 21 1.70 -9.30 -12.69
C ASN A 21 3.11 -9.03 -12.15
N ASP A 22 3.77 -10.09 -11.70
CA ASP A 22 5.20 -10.14 -11.44
C ASP A 22 5.74 -9.16 -10.37
N ILE A 23 5.04 -9.02 -9.24
CA ILE A 23 5.53 -8.21 -8.10
C ILE A 23 6.80 -8.85 -7.50
N LYS A 24 7.94 -8.17 -7.65
CA LYS A 24 9.26 -8.65 -7.19
C LYS A 24 9.64 -8.20 -5.79
N SER A 25 9.07 -7.13 -5.27
CA SER A 25 9.45 -6.56 -3.98
C SER A 25 8.36 -5.64 -3.42
N VAL A 26 8.44 -5.38 -2.11
CA VAL A 26 7.66 -4.36 -1.42
C VAL A 26 8.61 -3.34 -0.81
N PHE A 27 8.33 -2.05 -1.00
CA PHE A 27 9.03 -0.97 -0.33
C PHE A 27 8.12 -0.31 0.71
N VAL A 28 8.64 -0.06 1.90
CA VAL A 28 7.92 0.55 3.02
C VAL A 28 8.53 1.89 3.38
N ALA A 29 7.73 2.94 3.28
CA ALA A 29 7.97 4.25 3.89
C ALA A 29 7.08 4.38 5.13
N SER A 30 7.68 4.78 6.26
CA SER A 30 7.00 4.96 7.53
C SER A 30 7.67 6.10 8.29
N ASP A 31 6.88 6.81 9.10
CA ASP A 31 7.36 7.86 10.01
C ASP A 31 7.86 7.29 11.35
N ASN A 32 7.50 6.05 11.68
CA ASN A 32 7.87 5.40 12.93
C ASN A 32 8.17 3.89 12.74
N ASN A 33 7.13 3.05 12.71
CA ASN A 33 7.29 1.61 12.60
C ASN A 33 7.19 1.14 11.14
N TYR A 34 8.28 0.60 10.59
CA TYR A 34 8.34 0.06 9.23
C TYR A 34 7.83 -1.39 9.11
N MET A 35 7.62 -2.09 10.24
CA MET A 35 7.07 -3.45 10.29
C MET A 35 7.84 -4.48 9.43
N ILE A 36 9.15 -4.28 9.25
CA ILE A 36 9.94 -5.05 8.27
C ILE A 36 9.97 -6.53 8.61
N GLU A 37 10.18 -6.89 9.88
CA GLU A 37 10.27 -8.28 10.30
C GLU A 37 8.91 -8.99 10.16
N GLU A 38 7.84 -8.33 10.61
CA GLU A 38 6.48 -8.87 10.57
C GLU A 38 5.98 -9.02 9.13
N LEU A 39 6.25 -8.02 8.27
CA LEU A 39 5.90 -8.08 6.85
C LEU A 39 6.72 -9.15 6.12
N THR A 40 8.02 -9.24 6.38
CA THR A 40 8.89 -10.27 5.78
C THR A 40 8.39 -11.66 6.14
N LYS A 41 8.04 -11.90 7.41
CA LYS A 41 7.44 -13.16 7.87
C LYS A 41 6.09 -13.42 7.22
N ALA A 42 5.22 -12.42 7.14
CA ALA A 42 3.88 -12.55 6.56
C ALA A 42 3.89 -12.84 5.05
N LEU A 43 4.91 -12.37 4.33
CA LEU A 43 5.08 -12.50 2.87
C LEU A 43 6.07 -13.59 2.45
N ALA A 44 6.74 -14.27 3.39
CA ALA A 44 7.77 -15.27 3.10
C ALA A 44 7.34 -16.36 2.09
N ARG A 45 6.10 -16.86 2.20
CA ARG A 45 5.55 -17.89 1.28
C ARG A 45 5.43 -17.39 -0.17
N MET A 46 5.32 -16.09 -0.36
CA MET A 46 5.20 -15.46 -1.68
C MET A 46 6.57 -15.16 -2.30
N LYS A 47 7.67 -15.36 -1.55
CA LYS A 47 9.04 -15.04 -1.97
C LYS A 47 9.21 -13.58 -2.41
N VAL A 48 8.46 -12.66 -1.80
CA VAL A 48 8.55 -11.22 -2.05
C VAL A 48 9.33 -10.56 -0.91
N PRO A 49 10.57 -10.08 -1.14
CA PRO A 49 11.33 -9.36 -0.15
C PRO A 49 10.72 -7.98 0.15
N VAL A 50 10.91 -7.54 1.41
CA VAL A 50 10.42 -6.26 1.92
C VAL A 50 11.61 -5.36 2.24
N PHE A 51 11.57 -4.12 1.77
CA PHE A 51 12.66 -3.16 1.91
C PHE A 51 12.18 -1.85 2.55
N LYS A 52 13.10 -1.16 3.22
CA LYS A 52 12.99 0.24 3.62
C LYS A 52 14.30 0.96 3.32
N GLN A 53 14.31 2.28 3.42
CA GLN A 53 15.57 3.01 3.39
C GLN A 53 16.50 2.61 4.55
N ASN A 54 17.79 2.68 4.27
CA ASN A 54 18.81 2.66 5.30
C ASN A 54 18.78 3.97 6.09
N SER A 55 19.13 3.89 7.37
CA SER A 55 19.18 5.08 8.22
C SER A 55 20.43 5.91 7.92
N PRO A 56 20.33 7.26 7.91
CA PRO A 56 19.11 8.05 8.11
C PRO A 56 18.22 8.05 6.85
N ALA A 57 16.93 7.78 7.04
CA ALA A 57 15.96 7.79 5.94
C ALA A 57 15.62 9.22 5.52
N SER A 58 15.58 9.48 4.21
CA SER A 58 15.16 10.76 3.65
C SER A 58 13.69 10.70 3.23
N PRO A 59 12.81 11.56 3.76
CA PRO A 59 11.40 11.59 3.34
C PRO A 59 11.24 11.95 1.86
N HIS A 60 12.15 12.75 1.29
CA HIS A 60 12.13 13.09 -0.13
C HIS A 60 12.45 11.87 -1.01
N LEU A 61 13.37 11.01 -0.56
CA LEU A 61 13.67 9.76 -1.25
C LEU A 61 12.49 8.79 -1.15
N ASP A 62 11.77 8.77 -0.03
CA ASP A 62 10.56 7.95 0.13
C ASP A 62 9.50 8.39 -0.88
N LEU A 63 9.22 9.69 -0.95
CA LEU A 63 8.28 10.25 -1.92
C LEU A 63 8.67 9.89 -3.37
N ALA A 64 9.96 10.01 -3.72
CA ALA A 64 10.44 9.68 -5.05
C ALA A 64 10.28 8.18 -5.40
N ILE A 65 10.55 7.27 -4.44
CA ILE A 65 10.38 5.83 -4.64
C ILE A 65 8.88 5.49 -4.76
N LEU A 66 8.05 6.00 -3.85
CA LEU A 66 6.60 5.75 -3.86
C LEU A 66 5.93 6.31 -5.12
N GLY A 67 6.34 7.50 -5.58
CA GLY A 67 5.88 8.12 -6.82
C GLY A 67 6.15 7.26 -8.05
N ARG A 68 7.29 6.54 -8.07
CA ARG A 68 7.72 5.68 -9.18
C ARG A 68 7.31 4.20 -9.06
N ALA A 69 6.70 3.79 -7.95
CA ALA A 69 6.32 2.40 -7.74
C ALA A 69 5.31 1.91 -8.79
N ASN A 70 5.37 0.63 -9.19
CA ASN A 70 4.37 0.06 -10.10
C ASN A 70 2.96 0.06 -9.46
N TYR A 71 2.90 -0.17 -8.15
CA TYR A 71 1.69 -0.16 -7.36
C TYR A 71 1.93 0.62 -6.06
N PHE A 72 1.03 1.53 -5.71
CA PHE A 72 1.13 2.35 -4.51
C PHE A 72 -0.11 2.19 -3.64
N ILE A 73 0.09 1.89 -2.34
CA ILE A 73 -0.97 1.90 -1.33
C ILE A 73 -0.60 2.92 -0.25
N GLY A 74 -1.35 4.01 -0.20
CA GLY A 74 -1.14 5.10 0.75
C GLY A 74 -2.09 5.08 1.94
N ASN A 75 -1.81 5.95 2.91
CA ASN A 75 -2.78 6.33 3.92
C ASN A 75 -3.65 7.48 3.39
N CYS A 76 -4.96 7.32 3.39
CA CYS A 76 -5.90 8.28 2.80
C CYS A 76 -5.89 9.66 3.50
N ILE A 77 -5.56 9.70 4.79
CA ILE A 77 -5.60 10.94 5.59
C ILE A 77 -4.23 11.63 5.63
N SER A 78 -3.16 10.93 5.25
CA SER A 78 -1.80 11.46 5.29
C SER A 78 -1.55 12.44 4.14
N SER A 79 -1.20 13.69 4.47
CA SER A 79 -0.74 14.67 3.48
C SER A 79 0.55 14.25 2.76
N PHE A 80 1.39 13.43 3.42
CA PHE A 80 2.57 12.80 2.82
C PHE A 80 2.17 11.83 1.69
N SER A 81 1.19 10.96 1.94
CA SER A 81 0.62 10.10 0.88
C SER A 81 -0.10 10.90 -0.20
N ALA A 82 -0.71 12.03 0.14
CA ALA A 82 -1.38 12.90 -0.83
C ALA A 82 -0.39 13.51 -1.84
N PHE A 83 0.86 13.77 -1.44
CA PHE A 83 1.91 14.21 -2.36
C PHE A 83 2.17 13.16 -3.45
N VAL A 84 2.35 11.91 -3.03
CA VAL A 84 2.55 10.77 -3.94
C VAL A 84 1.33 10.57 -4.84
N ALA A 85 0.12 10.61 -4.27
CA ALA A 85 -1.12 10.43 -5.02
C ALA A 85 -1.26 11.47 -6.16
N ARG A 86 -0.99 12.74 -5.88
CA ARG A 86 -1.03 13.82 -6.88
C ARG A 86 0.03 13.65 -7.96
N GLU A 87 1.26 13.30 -7.60
CA GLU A 87 2.31 13.03 -8.58
C GLU A 87 1.91 11.89 -9.53
N ARG A 88 1.38 10.81 -8.97
CA ARG A 88 0.96 9.61 -9.70
C ARG A 88 -0.24 9.89 -10.59
N GLU A 89 -1.22 10.66 -10.11
CA GLU A 89 -2.39 11.09 -10.87
C GLU A 89 -1.98 11.84 -12.15
N ILE A 90 -1.10 12.83 -12.04
CA ILE A 90 -0.60 13.59 -13.20
C ILE A 90 0.16 12.70 -14.19
N LYS A 91 0.84 11.65 -13.70
CA LYS A 91 1.56 10.67 -14.53
C LYS A 91 0.69 9.53 -15.05
N GLY A 92 -0.60 9.48 -14.69
CA GLY A 92 -1.50 8.39 -15.07
C GLY A 92 -1.21 7.06 -14.37
N TYR A 93 -0.54 7.07 -13.22
CA TYR A 93 -0.26 5.88 -12.43
C TYR A 93 -1.38 5.59 -11.42
N PRO A 94 -1.74 4.31 -11.20
CA PRO A 94 -2.80 3.96 -10.29
C PRO A 94 -2.39 4.21 -8.82
N THR A 95 -3.35 4.66 -8.01
CA THR A 95 -3.19 5.01 -6.59
C THR A 95 -4.27 4.30 -5.79
N PHE A 96 -3.88 3.66 -4.69
CA PHE A 96 -4.78 2.93 -3.80
C PHE A 96 -4.59 3.39 -2.36
N PHE A 97 -5.58 3.12 -1.51
CA PHE A 97 -5.53 3.48 -0.09
C PHE A 97 -5.92 2.31 0.81
N TRP A 98 -5.37 2.28 2.02
CA TRP A 98 -5.70 1.25 2.99
C TRP A 98 -7.19 1.23 3.35
N GLY A 99 -7.84 0.08 3.17
CA GLY A 99 -9.27 -0.08 3.43
C GLY A 99 -10.19 0.58 2.39
N PHE A 100 -9.68 0.91 1.20
CA PHE A 100 -10.48 1.39 0.07
C PHE A 100 -10.14 0.66 -1.24
N PRO A 101 -11.14 0.30 -2.06
CA PRO A 101 -12.57 0.28 -1.74
C PRO A 101 -12.85 -0.63 -0.54
N SER A 102 -13.93 -0.36 0.21
CA SER A 102 -14.33 -1.23 1.34
C SER A 102 -14.56 -2.64 0.83
N GLU A 103 -14.17 -3.65 1.61
CA GLU A 103 -14.47 -5.05 1.27
C GLU A 103 -15.99 -5.16 1.14
N ARG A 104 -16.48 -5.66 -0.01
CA ARG A 104 -17.92 -5.94 -0.16
C ARG A 104 -18.27 -6.93 0.94
N SER A 105 -19.15 -6.53 1.86
CA SER A 105 -19.78 -7.52 2.74
C SER A 105 -20.50 -8.52 1.83
N SER A 106 -20.50 -9.79 2.19
CA SER A 106 -21.32 -10.83 1.55
C SER A 106 -22.84 -10.57 1.67
N SER A 107 -23.24 -9.36 2.06
CA SER A 107 -24.61 -8.90 2.29
C SER A 107 -25.04 -7.75 1.36
N SER A 108 -24.35 -7.46 0.26
CA SER A 108 -24.92 -6.61 -0.79
C SER A 108 -25.88 -7.42 -1.65
N ILE A 109 -26.98 -7.86 -1.04
CA ILE A 109 -28.25 -8.08 -1.74
C ILE A 109 -28.66 -6.70 -2.29
N THR A 110 -29.05 -6.70 -3.55
CA THR A 110 -29.73 -5.64 -4.31
C THR A 110 -30.40 -4.56 -3.45
N HIS A 111 -29.94 -3.32 -3.60
CA HIS A 111 -30.77 -2.15 -3.35
C HIS A 111 -30.96 -1.45 -4.70
N GLU A 112 -31.96 -1.89 -5.44
CA GLU A 112 -32.63 -1.02 -6.42
C GLU A 112 -33.31 0.09 -5.61
N GLU A 113 -33.08 1.36 -5.96
CA GLU A 113 -34.11 2.37 -5.76
C GLU A 113 -34.26 3.22 -7.03
N LEU A 114 -35.47 3.06 -7.58
CA LEU A 114 -36.32 3.93 -8.41
C LEU A 114 -35.69 5.16 -9.09
#